data_AF-A0A2H5QFQ6-F1
#
_entry.id   AF-A0A2H5QFQ6-F1
#
_cell.length_a   1.000
_cell.length_b   1.000
_cell.length_c   1.000
_cell.angle_alpha   90.00
_cell.angle_beta   90.00
_cell.angle_gamma   90.00
#
_symmetry.space_group_name_H-M   'P 1'
#
loop_
_entity.id
_entity.type
_entity.pdbx_description
1 polymer ?
#
loop_
_entity_poly.entity_id
_entity_poly.type
_entity_poly.pdbx_seq_one_letter_code
_entity_poly.pdbx_strand_id
1 'polypeptide(L)'
;MRKGAKRKGAAAAAAAAAKASSSSQENHKEEDEQQKTSKAHRAKRVKASKPETEPEYFEDQRNMEDLWKEVFPVGTEWDQLDSVYQFKWNFSNLEDAFEEGGVLYGKKVYLFGCTEPQLVPYENKNKIVCIPVVVAVVSPFPPSDKIGIKSVQREVEEIVPMKEMKMDWVPYIPLEKRDRQVERLKSQIFILSCTQRRSALRHLKVDRLKKFEYCLPYFYQPFKEDEFEQSTVVQIMFPVEPPVVCEFDWEFDEVDEFTDKLVEEEALAEDQKDAFKDFVKEKVREAKKANREAKEARRKAIEEMSEETKAAFESMRFYKFYPVKTPDTPDVSNVKAPFINRYYGKAHEVL
;
A
#
# COMPACT_ATOMS: atom_id res chain seq x y z
N MET A 1 49.71 -33.39 30.08
CA MET A 1 49.84 -34.87 29.90
C MET A 1 48.78 -35.58 30.75
N ARG A 2 48.26 -36.75 30.30
CA ARG A 2 47.44 -37.76 31.05
C ARG A 2 46.11 -37.24 31.66
N LYS A 3 44.92 -37.79 31.40
CA LYS A 3 44.35 -39.18 31.49
C LYS A 3 43.87 -39.60 32.90
N GLY A 4 42.61 -40.05 33.00
CA GLY A 4 42.01 -40.78 34.14
C GLY A 4 41.15 -39.91 35.07
N ALA A 5 39.84 -40.09 35.31
CA ALA A 5 38.81 -41.13 35.04
C ALA A 5 38.61 -42.28 36.07
N LYS A 6 37.54 -42.19 36.87
CA LYS A 6 36.61 -43.23 37.42
C LYS A 6 35.54 -42.52 38.28
N ARG A 7 34.22 -42.77 38.26
CA ARG A 7 33.34 -43.98 38.20
C ARG A 7 33.05 -44.66 39.56
N LYS A 8 31.84 -44.40 40.08
CA LYS A 8 30.76 -45.30 40.59
C LYS A 8 29.62 -44.37 41.07
N GLY A 9 28.32 -44.70 41.12
CA GLY A 9 27.55 -45.96 40.98
C GLY A 9 26.45 -45.94 42.07
N ALA A 10 25.22 -46.45 41.90
CA ALA A 10 24.59 -47.26 40.84
C ALA A 10 23.05 -46.93 40.76
N ALA A 11 22.34 -47.15 39.63
CA ALA A 11 21.44 -48.30 39.31
C ALA A 11 20.13 -48.37 40.13
N ALA A 12 19.01 -49.00 39.72
CA ALA A 12 18.37 -49.43 38.43
C ALA A 12 16.92 -49.90 38.80
N ALA A 13 15.99 -50.37 37.96
CA ALA A 13 15.86 -50.70 36.52
C ALA A 13 14.42 -50.28 36.07
N ALA A 14 13.71 -50.74 35.03
CA ALA A 14 13.90 -51.70 33.91
C ALA A 14 13.15 -51.11 32.67
N ALA A 15 13.49 -51.29 31.38
CA ALA A 15 13.97 -52.45 30.58
C ALA A 15 12.86 -53.48 30.26
N ALA A 16 12.72 -54.07 29.06
CA ALA A 16 13.39 -53.94 27.74
C ALA A 16 12.32 -54.08 26.60
N ALA A 17 12.52 -54.32 25.29
CA ALA A 17 13.64 -54.64 24.36
C ALA A 17 13.26 -54.10 22.93
N ALA A 18 14.15 -53.70 22.01
CA ALA A 18 15.11 -54.44 21.14
C ALA A 18 14.41 -55.35 20.07
N LYS A 19 14.51 -55.09 18.74
CA LYS A 19 15.67 -55.16 17.77
C LYS A 19 16.12 -56.61 17.44
N ALA A 20 16.57 -56.99 16.23
CA ALA A 20 16.57 -56.40 14.86
C ALA A 20 17.11 -57.45 13.83
N SER A 21 17.26 -57.08 12.54
CA SER A 21 18.01 -57.79 11.45
C SER A 21 17.37 -59.10 10.91
N SER A 22 17.69 -59.66 9.74
CA SER A 22 18.34 -59.17 8.48
C SER A 22 18.23 -60.22 7.35
N SER A 23 18.15 -59.77 6.08
CA SER A 23 18.56 -60.44 4.81
C SER A 23 18.67 -61.98 4.69
N SER A 24 18.03 -62.57 3.66
CA SER A 24 18.71 -63.29 2.56
C SER A 24 17.75 -63.93 1.54
N GLN A 25 18.28 -64.36 0.39
CA GLN A 25 17.58 -64.79 -0.82
C GLN A 25 17.11 -66.27 -0.84
N GLU A 26 16.15 -66.52 -1.74
CA GLU A 26 16.18 -67.55 -2.81
C GLU A 26 15.41 -68.89 -2.74
N ASN A 27 14.93 -69.24 -3.94
CA ASN A 27 14.55 -70.55 -4.51
C ASN A 27 13.42 -71.38 -3.87
N HIS A 28 12.37 -71.60 -4.68
CA HIS A 28 12.16 -72.93 -5.27
C HIS A 28 11.52 -72.82 -6.67
N LYS A 29 11.89 -73.73 -7.58
CA LYS A 29 11.31 -73.95 -8.92
C LYS A 29 10.48 -75.24 -8.90
N GLU A 30 9.51 -75.34 -9.82
CA GLU A 30 9.06 -76.61 -10.43
C GLU A 30 8.35 -76.32 -11.77
N GLU A 31 8.56 -77.17 -12.79
CA GLU A 31 8.32 -76.91 -14.22
C GLU A 31 8.01 -78.23 -14.98
N ASP A 32 7.08 -78.37 -15.95
CA ASP A 32 5.99 -77.48 -16.41
C ASP A 32 4.65 -78.28 -16.49
N GLU A 33 4.06 -78.84 -17.56
CA GLU A 33 4.21 -78.78 -19.04
C GLU A 33 2.88 -79.27 -19.69
N GLN A 34 2.74 -79.15 -21.01
CA GLN A 34 1.78 -79.81 -21.92
C GLN A 34 0.30 -79.37 -22.06
N GLN A 35 0.09 -78.73 -23.22
CA GLN A 35 -0.89 -79.10 -24.27
C GLN A 35 -2.36 -78.61 -24.25
N LYS A 36 -2.53 -77.48 -24.96
CA LYS A 36 -3.35 -77.33 -26.20
C LYS A 36 -4.90 -77.29 -26.18
N THR A 37 -5.38 -76.30 -26.93
CA THR A 37 -6.68 -76.14 -27.62
C THR A 37 -7.91 -75.63 -26.85
N SER A 38 -8.27 -74.37 -27.11
CA SER A 38 -9.42 -74.05 -27.98
C SER A 38 -9.40 -72.56 -28.38
N LYS A 39 -10.02 -72.20 -29.51
CA LYS A 39 -10.18 -70.79 -29.94
C LYS A 39 -11.59 -70.30 -29.60
N ALA A 40 -11.70 -69.19 -28.88
CA ALA A 40 -12.96 -68.47 -28.68
C ALA A 40 -12.80 -67.01 -29.11
N HIS A 41 -13.65 -66.53 -30.03
CA HIS A 41 -13.62 -65.15 -30.52
C HIS A 41 -14.19 -64.20 -29.46
N ARG A 42 -13.37 -63.27 -28.94
CA ARG A 42 -13.84 -62.16 -28.12
C ARG A 42 -14.15 -60.96 -29.01
N ALA A 43 -15.41 -60.54 -29.08
CA ALA A 43 -15.86 -59.46 -29.94
C ALA A 43 -15.21 -58.11 -29.60
N LYS A 44 -14.96 -57.28 -30.62
CA LYS A 44 -14.49 -55.89 -30.43
C LYS A 44 -15.58 -55.08 -29.72
N ARG A 45 -15.28 -54.56 -28.53
CA ARG A 45 -16.11 -53.54 -27.87
C ARG A 45 -16.00 -52.25 -28.68
N VAL A 46 -17.08 -51.85 -29.34
CA VAL A 46 -17.14 -50.55 -30.04
C VAL A 46 -16.96 -49.44 -29.00
N LYS A 47 -15.99 -48.56 -29.25
CA LYS A 47 -15.70 -47.40 -28.41
C LYS A 47 -16.59 -46.26 -28.88
N ALA A 48 -17.65 -45.95 -28.14
CA ALA A 48 -18.48 -44.78 -28.43
C ALA A 48 -17.60 -43.52 -28.44
N SER A 49 -17.76 -42.68 -29.47
CA SER A 49 -17.17 -41.35 -29.49
C SER A 49 -17.77 -40.53 -28.35
N LYS A 50 -16.92 -39.83 -27.59
CA LYS A 50 -17.39 -38.63 -26.90
C LYS A 50 -17.73 -37.59 -27.98
N PRO A 51 -18.76 -36.74 -27.79
CA PRO A 51 -18.83 -35.52 -28.56
C PRO A 51 -17.55 -34.70 -28.30
N GLU A 52 -17.02 -34.09 -29.35
CA GLU A 52 -15.97 -33.09 -29.21
C GLU A 52 -16.64 -31.85 -28.61
N THR A 53 -16.31 -31.54 -27.36
CA THR A 53 -16.59 -30.21 -26.80
C THR A 53 -15.78 -29.21 -27.60
N GLU A 54 -16.47 -28.24 -28.21
CA GLU A 54 -15.83 -27.05 -28.75
C GLU A 54 -14.92 -26.45 -27.67
N PRO A 55 -13.69 -26.02 -28.00
CA PRO A 55 -12.82 -25.42 -27.00
C PRO A 55 -13.47 -24.12 -26.52
N GLU A 56 -13.69 -24.00 -25.21
CA GLU A 56 -14.01 -22.71 -24.59
C GLU A 56 -12.86 -21.76 -24.92
N TYR A 57 -13.10 -20.82 -25.83
CA TYR A 57 -12.16 -19.75 -26.13
C TYR A 57 -12.23 -18.73 -24.99
N PHE A 58 -11.47 -19.01 -23.92
CA PHE A 58 -11.12 -18.01 -22.93
C PHE A 58 -10.35 -16.90 -23.65
N GLU A 59 -10.80 -15.65 -23.51
CA GLU A 59 -10.08 -14.49 -24.02
C GLU A 59 -8.69 -14.46 -23.36
N ASP A 60 -7.63 -14.37 -24.18
CA ASP A 60 -6.25 -14.33 -23.68
C ASP A 60 -6.06 -13.12 -22.76
N GLN A 61 -5.76 -13.39 -21.48
CA GLN A 61 -5.67 -12.35 -20.45
C GLN A 61 -4.60 -11.32 -20.84
N ARG A 62 -5.00 -10.05 -21.01
CA ARG A 62 -4.11 -8.99 -21.51
C ARG A 62 -2.94 -8.80 -20.53
N ASN A 63 -1.72 -8.66 -21.05
CA ASN A 63 -0.45 -8.78 -20.31
C ASN A 63 -0.33 -7.87 -19.06
N MET A 64 -1.12 -6.79 -18.99
CA MET A 64 -1.15 -5.81 -17.90
C MET A 64 -2.55 -5.61 -17.29
N GLU A 65 -3.52 -6.50 -17.55
CA GLU A 65 -4.92 -6.36 -17.11
C GLU A 65 -5.08 -6.38 -15.57
N ASP A 66 -4.11 -6.96 -14.87
CA ASP A 66 -4.07 -7.00 -13.41
C ASP A 66 -3.22 -5.89 -12.77
N LEU A 67 -2.62 -5.00 -13.58
CA LEU A 67 -1.75 -3.92 -13.10
C LEU A 67 -2.45 -3.04 -12.05
N TRP A 68 -3.72 -2.68 -12.28
CA TRP A 68 -4.52 -1.91 -11.32
C TRP A 68 -4.92 -2.71 -10.07
N LYS A 69 -4.93 -4.04 -10.15
CA LYS A 69 -5.33 -4.97 -9.06
C LYS A 69 -4.15 -5.25 -8.13
N GLU A 70 -2.93 -5.33 -8.68
CA GLU A 70 -1.67 -5.50 -7.95
C GLU A 70 -1.22 -4.21 -7.24
N VAL A 71 -1.56 -3.03 -7.79
CA VAL A 71 -1.35 -1.74 -7.15
C VAL A 71 -2.20 -1.64 -5.88
N PHE A 72 -1.57 -1.43 -4.71
CA PHE A 72 -2.29 -1.36 -3.44
C PHE A 72 -3.11 -0.04 -3.34
N PRO A 73 -4.42 -0.10 -3.03
CA PRO A 73 -5.27 1.08 -2.92
C PRO A 73 -5.12 1.73 -1.53
N VAL A 74 -4.18 2.67 -1.44
CA VAL A 74 -3.77 3.35 -0.20
C VAL A 74 -4.91 4.23 0.33
N GLY A 75 -5.12 4.22 1.66
CA GLY A 75 -6.17 4.98 2.32
C GLY A 75 -7.58 4.39 2.19
N THR A 76 -7.72 3.15 1.68
CA THR A 76 -9.01 2.46 1.59
C THR A 76 -9.39 1.80 2.92
N GLU A 77 -10.65 1.93 3.34
CA GLU A 77 -11.14 1.22 4.53
C GLU A 77 -11.21 -0.31 4.30
N TRP A 78 -10.81 -1.10 5.29
CA TRP A 78 -10.53 -2.54 5.11
C TRP A 78 -11.76 -3.45 4.95
N ASP A 79 -12.93 -2.94 5.32
CA ASP A 79 -14.24 -3.48 5.03
C ASP A 79 -14.74 -3.02 3.65
N GLN A 80 -14.51 -1.75 3.28
CA GLN A 80 -14.78 -1.22 1.94
C GLN A 80 -13.92 -1.86 0.84
N LEU A 81 -12.75 -2.42 1.16
CA LEU A 81 -11.79 -2.97 0.19
C LEU A 81 -12.41 -4.04 -0.74
N ASP A 82 -13.29 -4.91 -0.25
CA ASP A 82 -13.99 -5.89 -1.12
C ASP A 82 -14.95 -5.20 -2.11
N SER A 83 -15.53 -4.06 -1.71
CA SER A 83 -16.46 -3.29 -2.55
C SER A 83 -15.77 -2.62 -3.74
N VAL A 84 -14.45 -2.37 -3.66
CA VAL A 84 -13.66 -1.87 -4.79
C VAL A 84 -13.71 -2.86 -5.95
N TYR A 85 -13.61 -4.16 -5.65
CA TYR A 85 -13.61 -5.25 -6.62
C TYR A 85 -15.02 -5.80 -6.92
N GLN A 86 -16.10 -5.14 -6.47
CA GLN A 86 -17.48 -5.58 -6.73
C GLN A 86 -17.88 -5.45 -8.22
N PHE A 87 -17.15 -4.63 -8.97
CA PHE A 87 -17.38 -4.36 -10.40
C PHE A 87 -16.18 -4.81 -11.23
N LYS A 88 -16.44 -5.25 -12.47
CA LYS A 88 -15.39 -5.54 -13.47
C LYS A 88 -14.86 -4.24 -14.09
N TRP A 89 -14.13 -3.45 -13.30
CA TRP A 89 -13.53 -2.21 -13.76
C TRP A 89 -12.53 -2.46 -14.90
N ASN A 90 -12.70 -1.71 -15.99
CA ASN A 90 -11.82 -1.74 -17.15
C ASN A 90 -10.77 -0.62 -17.01
N PHE A 91 -9.50 -0.95 -17.18
CA PHE A 91 -8.37 -0.01 -17.14
C PHE A 91 -7.51 -0.10 -18.41
N SER A 92 -8.12 -0.35 -19.58
CA SER A 92 -7.38 -0.38 -20.85
C SER A 92 -6.60 0.92 -21.04
N ASN A 93 -7.19 2.07 -20.72
CA ASN A 93 -6.52 3.37 -20.76
C ASN A 93 -5.16 3.42 -20.00
N LEU A 94 -4.99 2.67 -18.92
CA LEU A 94 -3.72 2.53 -18.19
C LEU A 94 -2.74 1.60 -18.93
N GLU A 95 -3.24 0.54 -19.56
CA GLU A 95 -2.46 -0.42 -20.35
C GLU A 95 -2.00 0.22 -21.67
N ASP A 96 -2.94 0.79 -22.43
CA ASP A 96 -2.76 1.58 -23.66
C ASP A 96 -1.72 2.70 -23.46
N ALA A 97 -1.69 3.33 -22.27
CA ALA A 97 -0.70 4.35 -21.95
C ALA A 97 0.74 3.82 -21.86
N PHE A 98 0.94 2.53 -21.62
CA PHE A 98 2.25 1.86 -21.62
C PHE A 98 2.59 1.17 -22.96
N GLU A 99 1.67 1.12 -23.93
CA GLU A 99 1.92 0.60 -25.29
C GLU A 99 2.56 1.63 -26.23
N GLU A 100 2.95 1.23 -27.44
CA GLU A 100 3.67 2.10 -28.37
C GLU A 100 2.82 3.32 -28.81
N GLY A 101 3.32 4.51 -28.47
CA GLY A 101 2.60 5.78 -28.65
C GLY A 101 1.85 6.28 -27.41
N GLY A 102 1.70 5.44 -26.37
CA GLY A 102 1.07 5.79 -25.11
C GLY A 102 1.86 6.82 -24.28
N VAL A 103 1.16 7.60 -23.44
CA VAL A 103 1.76 8.71 -22.68
C VAL A 103 2.79 8.29 -21.62
N LEU A 104 2.86 7.00 -21.27
CA LEU A 104 3.84 6.40 -20.36
C LEU A 104 4.87 5.51 -21.10
N TYR A 105 4.79 5.36 -22.42
CA TYR A 105 5.63 4.45 -23.20
C TYR A 105 7.14 4.68 -22.99
N GLY A 106 7.85 3.61 -22.66
CA GLY A 106 9.30 3.61 -22.41
C GLY A 106 9.77 4.43 -21.21
N LYS A 107 8.86 5.07 -20.45
CA LYS A 107 9.19 5.89 -19.26
C LYS A 107 9.31 5.02 -18.02
N LYS A 108 10.11 5.47 -17.05
CA LYS A 108 10.11 4.88 -15.71
C LYS A 108 8.97 5.49 -14.89
N VAL A 109 8.11 4.64 -14.33
CA VAL A 109 6.85 5.04 -13.72
C VAL A 109 6.63 4.33 -12.39
N TYR A 110 6.15 5.10 -11.41
CA TYR A 110 5.75 4.65 -10.09
C TYR A 110 4.24 4.80 -9.93
N LEU A 111 3.53 3.70 -9.68
CA LEU A 111 2.07 3.61 -9.60
C LEU A 111 1.60 3.41 -8.16
N PHE A 112 0.64 4.19 -7.69
CA PHE A 112 -0.08 3.91 -6.45
C PHE A 112 -1.58 4.01 -6.65
N GLY A 113 -2.33 3.26 -5.83
CA GLY A 113 -3.78 3.24 -5.88
C GLY A 113 -4.38 4.11 -4.80
N CYS A 114 -5.60 4.58 -5.04
CA CYS A 114 -6.51 5.11 -4.04
C CYS A 114 -7.95 4.74 -4.42
N THR A 115 -8.90 5.03 -3.54
CA THR A 115 -10.33 4.90 -3.83
C THR A 115 -11.04 6.22 -3.60
N GLU A 116 -11.98 6.55 -4.48
CA GLU A 116 -12.84 7.73 -4.35
C GLU A 116 -14.30 7.27 -4.16
N PRO A 117 -14.84 7.32 -2.92
CA PRO A 117 -16.25 7.10 -2.66
C PRO A 117 -17.09 8.21 -3.31
N GLN A 118 -17.90 7.84 -4.30
CA GLN A 118 -18.74 8.76 -5.07
C GLN A 118 -20.18 8.27 -5.14
N LEU A 119 -21.13 9.19 -5.11
CA LEU A 119 -22.56 8.90 -5.32
C LEU A 119 -22.86 8.88 -6.82
N VAL A 120 -22.91 7.68 -7.40
CA VAL A 120 -23.03 7.48 -8.86
C VAL A 120 -24.36 6.79 -9.22
N PRO A 121 -24.95 7.10 -10.39
CA PRO A 121 -26.13 6.41 -10.89
C PRO A 121 -25.75 5.01 -11.42
N TYR A 122 -26.46 3.99 -10.94
CA TYR A 122 -26.30 2.59 -11.35
C TYR A 122 -27.64 1.85 -11.16
N GLU A 123 -28.07 1.04 -12.13
CA GLU A 123 -29.37 0.32 -12.10
C GLU A 123 -30.60 1.21 -11.73
N ASN A 124 -30.66 2.42 -12.29
CA ASN A 124 -31.68 3.44 -12.00
C ASN A 124 -31.77 3.88 -10.53
N LYS A 125 -30.69 3.72 -9.75
CA LYS A 125 -30.56 4.17 -8.36
C LYS A 125 -29.25 4.94 -8.17
N ASN A 126 -29.21 5.84 -7.21
CA ASN A 126 -27.95 6.44 -6.79
C ASN A 126 -27.31 5.53 -5.72
N LYS A 127 -26.07 5.10 -5.95
CA LYS A 127 -25.31 4.20 -5.08
C LYS A 127 -23.97 4.83 -4.73
N ILE A 128 -23.57 4.75 -3.46
CA ILE A 128 -22.19 5.09 -3.07
C ILE A 128 -21.28 3.96 -3.54
N VAL A 129 -20.28 4.30 -4.36
CA VAL A 129 -19.32 3.37 -4.94
C VAL A 129 -17.91 3.89 -4.69
N CYS A 130 -17.05 3.04 -4.15
CA CYS A 130 -15.63 3.32 -3.99
C CYS A 130 -14.93 3.02 -5.31
N ILE A 131 -14.76 4.06 -6.14
CA ILE A 131 -14.16 3.93 -7.47
C ILE A 131 -12.64 3.74 -7.28
N PRO A 132 -12.03 2.66 -7.81
CA PRO A 132 -10.58 2.55 -7.83
C PRO A 132 -9.98 3.60 -8.76
N VAL A 133 -8.85 4.16 -8.35
CA VAL A 133 -8.08 5.14 -9.12
C VAL A 133 -6.62 4.75 -9.06
N VAL A 134 -5.92 4.81 -10.20
CA VAL A 134 -4.48 4.59 -10.28
C VAL A 134 -3.78 5.90 -10.60
N VAL A 135 -2.85 6.31 -9.76
CA VAL A 135 -2.01 7.49 -9.97
C VAL A 135 -0.64 7.03 -10.45
N ALA A 136 -0.20 7.57 -11.59
CA ALA A 136 1.08 7.27 -12.21
C ALA A 136 2.02 8.47 -12.13
N VAL A 137 3.20 8.26 -11.55
CA VAL A 137 4.26 9.27 -11.41
C VAL A 137 5.42 8.90 -12.32
N VAL A 138 5.64 9.67 -13.37
CA VAL A 138 6.83 9.57 -14.23
C VAL A 138 8.02 10.14 -13.45
N SER A 139 9.02 9.30 -13.16
CA SER A 139 10.21 9.70 -12.39
C SER A 139 11.38 8.72 -12.57
N PRO A 140 12.65 9.18 -12.61
CA PRO A 140 13.81 8.30 -12.57
C PRO A 140 14.02 7.60 -11.21
N PHE A 141 13.42 8.08 -10.11
CA PHE A 141 13.55 7.52 -8.75
C PHE A 141 12.21 7.46 -7.99
N PRO A 142 12.09 6.68 -6.89
CA PRO A 142 10.83 6.56 -6.15
C PRO A 142 10.35 7.93 -5.62
N PRO A 143 9.07 8.32 -5.77
CA PRO A 143 8.59 9.66 -5.39
C PRO A 143 8.76 9.99 -3.90
N SER A 144 8.63 8.97 -3.03
CA SER A 144 8.98 9.05 -1.61
C SER A 144 9.12 7.63 -1.02
N ASP A 145 9.90 7.49 0.05
CA ASP A 145 9.93 6.30 0.91
C ASP A 145 9.06 6.45 2.18
N LYS A 146 8.30 7.56 2.27
CA LYS A 146 7.43 7.91 3.40
C LYS A 146 5.95 7.87 3.03
N ILE A 147 5.10 7.83 4.05
CA ILE A 147 3.65 7.90 3.94
C ILE A 147 3.12 8.83 5.02
N GLY A 148 2.20 9.72 4.64
CA GLY A 148 1.54 10.64 5.57
C GLY A 148 0.32 9.98 6.19
N ILE A 149 0.06 10.23 7.47
CA ILE A 149 -1.11 9.71 8.18
C ILE A 149 -1.88 10.90 8.75
N LYS A 150 -3.07 11.17 8.18
CA LYS A 150 -3.96 12.26 8.61
C LYS A 150 -5.35 11.74 8.90
N SER A 151 -5.69 11.60 10.18
CA SER A 151 -7.06 11.36 10.62
C SER A 151 -7.77 12.69 10.87
N VAL A 152 -9.07 12.76 10.57
CA VAL A 152 -9.94 13.88 11.00
C VAL A 152 -10.00 13.99 12.54
N GLN A 153 -9.63 12.93 13.26
CA GLN A 153 -9.61 12.84 14.71
C GLN A 153 -8.18 12.86 15.30
N ARG A 154 -7.15 13.27 14.54
CA ARG A 154 -5.78 13.42 15.05
C ARG A 154 -5.26 14.82 14.80
N GLU A 155 -4.83 15.43 15.89
CA GLU A 155 -4.28 16.78 16.00
C GLU A 155 -3.06 16.98 15.09
N VAL A 156 -2.13 16.02 15.10
CA VAL A 156 -0.87 16.09 14.35
C VAL A 156 -0.87 15.13 13.17
N GLU A 157 -0.49 15.65 11.99
CA GLU A 157 -0.23 14.84 10.80
C GLU A 157 1.12 14.13 10.91
N GLU A 158 1.12 12.80 10.76
CA GLU A 158 2.27 11.95 11.08
C GLU A 158 2.91 11.40 9.80
N ILE A 159 4.10 11.90 9.42
CA ILE A 159 4.85 11.41 8.26
C ILE A 159 5.82 10.30 8.68
N VAL A 160 5.52 9.04 8.33
CA VAL A 160 6.29 7.85 8.75
C VAL A 160 6.94 7.13 7.55
N PRO A 161 8.02 6.35 7.74
CA PRO A 161 8.56 5.48 6.69
C PRO A 161 7.54 4.42 6.23
N MET A 162 7.38 4.20 4.92
CA MET A 162 6.46 3.21 4.34
C MET A 162 6.64 1.80 4.93
N LYS A 163 7.88 1.44 5.30
CA LYS A 163 8.26 0.14 5.86
C LYS A 163 7.63 -0.17 7.23
N GLU A 164 7.25 0.85 8.00
CA GLU A 164 6.50 0.67 9.26
C GLU A 164 5.05 0.25 9.00
N MET A 165 4.48 0.82 7.93
CA MET A 165 3.17 0.49 7.36
C MET A 165 3.22 -0.73 6.43
N LYS A 166 4.35 -1.46 6.38
CA LYS A 166 4.56 -2.66 5.55
C LYS A 166 4.39 -2.44 4.04
N MET A 167 4.61 -1.21 3.60
CA MET A 167 4.58 -0.82 2.20
C MET A 167 6.00 -0.62 1.64
N ASP A 168 6.18 -0.89 0.36
CA ASP A 168 7.40 -0.59 -0.39
C ASP A 168 7.11 -0.54 -1.91
N TRP A 169 8.00 0.11 -2.66
CA TRP A 169 7.94 0.18 -4.12
C TRP A 169 8.57 -1.06 -4.75
N VAL A 170 7.74 -1.96 -5.29
CA VAL A 170 8.19 -3.20 -5.91
C VAL A 170 8.09 -3.12 -7.44
N PRO A 171 8.98 -3.76 -8.21
CA PRO A 171 8.85 -3.82 -9.66
C PRO A 171 7.58 -4.62 -10.03
N TYR A 172 6.75 -4.08 -10.92
CA TYR A 172 5.66 -4.87 -11.50
C TYR A 172 6.23 -5.91 -12.47
N ILE A 173 5.54 -7.05 -12.55
CA ILE A 173 5.87 -8.16 -13.42
C ILE A 173 4.64 -8.46 -14.30
N PRO A 174 4.65 -8.06 -15.58
CA PRO A 174 3.58 -8.40 -16.53
C PRO A 174 3.38 -9.92 -16.62
N LEU A 175 2.15 -10.35 -16.91
CA LEU A 175 1.72 -11.74 -16.80
C LEU A 175 2.63 -12.72 -17.57
N GLU A 176 2.98 -12.40 -18.82
CA GLU A 176 3.91 -13.17 -19.69
C GLU A 176 5.32 -13.39 -19.11
N LYS A 177 5.68 -12.64 -18.07
CA LYS A 177 7.05 -12.55 -17.53
C LYS A 177 7.17 -13.17 -16.14
N ARG A 178 6.07 -13.65 -15.53
CA ARG A 178 6.04 -14.20 -14.16
C ARG A 178 6.79 -15.53 -14.01
N ASP A 179 6.86 -16.33 -15.07
CA ASP A 179 7.66 -17.57 -15.10
C ASP A 179 9.18 -17.33 -15.24
N ARG A 180 9.62 -16.08 -15.41
CA ARG A 180 11.03 -15.72 -15.62
C ARG A 180 11.68 -15.31 -14.29
N GLN A 181 12.98 -15.58 -14.15
CA GLN A 181 13.74 -15.17 -12.96
C GLN A 181 13.69 -13.64 -12.77
N VAL A 182 12.96 -13.19 -11.75
CA VAL A 182 12.62 -11.78 -11.48
C VAL A 182 13.85 -10.87 -11.41
N GLU A 183 14.95 -11.36 -10.83
CA GLU A 183 16.23 -10.64 -10.68
C GLU A 183 16.85 -10.16 -12.02
N ARG A 184 16.41 -10.70 -13.16
CA ARG A 184 16.90 -10.35 -14.50
C ARG A 184 15.98 -9.37 -15.25
N LEU A 185 14.84 -9.00 -14.69
CA LEU A 185 13.88 -8.08 -15.31
C LEU A 185 14.25 -6.62 -15.03
N LYS A 186 14.59 -5.88 -16.09
CA LYS A 186 14.68 -4.40 -16.04
C LYS A 186 13.28 -3.79 -16.09
N SER A 187 12.50 -3.92 -15.02
CA SER A 187 11.17 -3.29 -14.94
C SER A 187 11.29 -1.77 -14.95
N GLN A 188 10.51 -1.12 -15.82
CA GLN A 188 10.30 0.34 -15.83
C GLN A 188 9.10 0.75 -14.97
N ILE A 189 8.15 -0.17 -14.76
CA ILE A 189 6.95 0.02 -13.95
C ILE A 189 7.22 -0.49 -12.53
N PHE A 190 6.95 0.37 -11.54
CA PHE A 190 7.00 0.06 -10.11
C PHE A 190 5.64 0.34 -9.50
N ILE A 191 5.20 -0.50 -8.57
CA ILE A 191 3.91 -0.38 -7.88
C ILE A 191 4.15 -0.20 -6.38
N LEU A 192 3.35 0.64 -5.74
CA LEU A 192 3.29 0.70 -4.29
C LEU A 192 2.49 -0.52 -3.82
N SER A 193 3.17 -1.41 -3.11
CA SER A 193 2.59 -2.65 -2.58
C SER A 193 2.43 -2.57 -1.06
N CYS A 194 1.54 -3.38 -0.49
CA CYS A 194 1.47 -3.58 0.97
C CYS A 194 1.53 -5.08 1.30
N THR A 195 2.49 -5.47 2.14
CA THR A 195 2.68 -6.87 2.57
C THR A 195 1.82 -7.27 3.77
N GLN A 196 1.02 -6.33 4.31
CA GLN A 196 0.15 -6.55 5.46
C GLN A 196 -1.08 -7.39 5.09
N ARG A 197 -1.03 -8.70 5.35
CA ARG A 197 -2.13 -9.64 5.04
C ARG A 197 -3.43 -9.27 5.78
N ARG A 198 -4.56 -9.31 5.07
CA ARG A 198 -5.89 -8.97 5.59
C ARG A 198 -6.32 -9.78 6.83
N SER A 199 -5.91 -11.04 6.94
CA SER A 199 -6.17 -11.86 8.13
C SER A 199 -5.45 -11.35 9.39
N ALA A 200 -4.24 -10.81 9.25
CA ALA A 200 -3.47 -10.28 10.37
C ALA A 200 -4.00 -8.92 10.88
N LEU A 201 -4.74 -8.17 10.05
CA LEU A 201 -5.38 -6.91 10.44
C LEU A 201 -6.40 -7.09 11.57
N ARG A 202 -7.14 -8.22 11.57
CA ARG A 202 -8.16 -8.55 12.59
C ARG A 202 -7.59 -8.71 14.01
N HIS A 203 -6.26 -8.69 14.15
CA HIS A 203 -5.53 -8.80 15.41
C HIS A 203 -4.68 -7.56 15.71
N LEU A 204 -4.81 -6.47 14.93
CA LEU A 204 -4.18 -5.19 15.23
C LEU A 204 -5.04 -4.38 16.21
N LYS A 205 -4.39 -3.51 17.00
CA LYS A 205 -5.08 -2.47 17.77
C LYS A 205 -5.80 -1.51 16.81
N VAL A 206 -6.95 -0.98 17.22
CA VAL A 206 -7.78 -0.03 16.45
C VAL A 206 -6.94 1.16 15.97
N ASP A 207 -6.09 1.73 16.82
CA ASP A 207 -5.23 2.87 16.50
C ASP A 207 -4.27 2.60 15.34
N ARG A 208 -3.85 1.34 15.16
CA ARG A 208 -2.97 0.90 14.06
C ARG A 208 -3.78 0.49 12.83
N LEU A 209 -5.00 -0.03 12.98
CA LEU A 209 -5.90 -0.24 11.85
C LEU A 209 -6.26 1.09 11.19
N LYS A 210 -6.67 2.08 12.00
CA LYS A 210 -6.91 3.46 11.57
C LYS A 210 -5.70 4.13 10.90
N LYS A 211 -4.46 3.78 11.27
CA LYS A 211 -3.26 4.26 10.54
C LYS A 211 -3.26 3.84 9.06
N PHE A 212 -3.83 2.70 8.68
CA PHE A 212 -3.91 2.28 7.27
C PHE A 212 -5.07 2.95 6.52
N GLU A 213 -6.18 3.21 7.20
CA GLU A 213 -7.35 3.89 6.63
C GLU A 213 -7.04 5.37 6.37
N TYR A 214 -6.28 6.01 7.27
CA TYR A 214 -5.89 7.41 7.18
C TYR A 214 -4.51 7.66 6.54
N CYS A 215 -3.93 6.67 5.87
CA CYS A 215 -2.64 6.85 5.19
C CYS A 215 -2.80 7.34 3.75
N LEU A 216 -1.93 8.27 3.35
CA LEU A 216 -1.86 8.87 2.03
C LEU A 216 -0.41 8.84 1.54
N PRO A 217 -0.14 8.41 0.29
CA PRO A 217 1.21 8.42 -0.27
C PRO A 217 1.81 9.82 -0.19
N TYR A 218 2.94 9.94 0.51
CA TYR A 218 3.62 11.22 0.68
C TYR A 218 4.41 11.56 -0.58
N PHE A 219 4.61 12.86 -0.79
CA PHE A 219 5.50 13.40 -1.80
C PHE A 219 6.10 14.68 -1.25
N TYR A 220 7.43 14.79 -1.33
CA TYR A 220 8.16 16.00 -0.96
C TYR A 220 8.67 16.64 -2.24
N GLN A 221 8.13 17.81 -2.59
CA GLN A 221 8.60 18.61 -3.71
C GLN A 221 9.52 19.70 -3.16
N PRO A 222 10.86 19.51 -3.13
CA PRO A 222 11.78 20.42 -2.45
C PRO A 222 11.73 21.87 -2.96
N PHE A 223 11.25 22.10 -4.18
CA PHE A 223 11.10 23.44 -4.77
C PHE A 223 9.81 24.18 -4.39
N LYS A 224 8.86 23.52 -3.74
CA LYS A 224 7.71 24.18 -3.14
C LYS A 224 8.00 24.43 -1.67
N GLU A 225 7.51 25.54 -1.14
CA GLU A 225 7.39 25.67 0.30
C GLU A 225 6.30 24.72 0.79
N ASP A 226 6.55 23.99 1.88
CA ASP A 226 5.50 23.21 2.53
C ASP A 226 4.53 24.17 3.23
N GLU A 227 3.22 23.85 3.21
CA GLU A 227 2.19 24.62 3.92
C GLU A 227 2.55 24.75 5.41
N PHE A 228 3.17 23.71 5.99
CA PHE A 228 3.64 23.70 7.37
C PHE A 228 4.82 24.64 7.64
N GLU A 229 5.69 24.90 6.65
CA GLU A 229 6.77 25.88 6.78
C GLU A 229 6.26 27.33 6.74
N GLN A 230 5.06 27.54 6.21
CA GLN A 230 4.36 28.82 6.19
C GLN A 230 3.40 29.00 7.37
N SER A 231 2.87 27.91 7.95
CA SER A 231 1.90 27.93 9.06
C SER A 231 2.33 28.81 10.22
N THR A 232 1.48 29.79 10.52
CA THR A 232 1.56 30.73 11.66
C THR A 232 0.66 30.32 12.83
N VAL A 233 -0.32 29.44 12.55
CA VAL A 233 -1.17 28.76 13.54
C VAL A 233 -0.34 27.75 14.35
N VAL A 234 -0.53 27.79 15.65
CA VAL A 234 -0.01 26.81 16.64
C VAL A 234 -1.19 26.23 17.40
N GLN A 235 -1.30 24.91 17.43
CA GLN A 235 -2.25 24.25 18.32
C GLN A 235 -1.72 24.27 19.76
N ILE A 236 -2.46 24.90 20.66
CA ILE A 236 -2.17 25.06 22.07
C ILE A 236 -2.98 24.01 22.84
N MET A 237 -2.29 23.16 23.59
CA MET A 237 -2.88 22.22 24.56
C MET A 237 -2.32 22.54 25.94
N PHE A 238 -3.04 23.38 26.70
CA PHE A 238 -2.60 23.84 28.02
C PHE A 238 -3.00 22.83 29.11
N PRO A 239 -2.06 22.33 29.94
CA PRO A 239 -2.28 21.16 30.81
C PRO A 239 -2.97 21.51 32.14
N VAL A 240 -4.16 22.08 32.06
CA VAL A 240 -5.13 22.22 33.17
C VAL A 240 -6.19 21.11 33.08
N GLU A 241 -7.13 21.03 34.03
CA GLU A 241 -8.21 20.03 34.03
C GLU A 241 -9.59 20.72 34.16
N PRO A 242 -10.46 20.69 33.12
CA PRO A 242 -10.23 20.10 31.79
C PRO A 242 -9.15 20.87 30.97
N PRO A 243 -8.39 20.21 30.07
CA PRO A 243 -7.38 20.88 29.28
C PRO A 243 -7.96 21.92 28.31
N VAL A 244 -7.34 23.10 28.22
CA VAL A 244 -7.68 24.09 27.19
C VAL A 244 -6.99 23.70 25.89
N VAL A 245 -7.80 23.43 24.86
CA VAL A 245 -7.33 23.11 23.51
C VAL A 245 -7.85 24.17 22.54
N CYS A 246 -6.94 24.93 21.95
CA CYS A 246 -7.27 26.01 21.01
C CYS A 246 -6.20 26.16 19.93
N GLU A 247 -6.50 26.91 18.88
CA GLU A 247 -5.54 27.31 17.84
C GLU A 247 -5.19 28.79 18.03
N PHE A 248 -3.91 29.15 17.96
CA PHE A 248 -3.40 30.52 18.10
C PHE A 248 -2.52 30.87 16.91
N ASP A 249 -2.86 31.91 16.14
CA ASP A 249 -2.10 32.36 15.00
C ASP A 249 -1.20 33.56 15.35
N TRP A 250 0.12 33.39 15.33
CA TRP A 250 1.02 34.47 15.73
C TRP A 250 1.13 35.65 14.76
N GLU A 251 0.46 35.62 13.61
CA GLU A 251 0.38 36.71 12.63
C GLU A 251 -0.95 37.47 12.72
N PHE A 252 -2.02 36.85 13.24
CA PHE A 252 -3.36 37.44 13.33
C PHE A 252 -3.89 37.62 14.76
N ASP A 253 -3.42 36.84 15.74
CA ASP A 253 -3.83 36.94 17.14
C ASP A 253 -2.79 37.68 18.01
N GLU A 254 -3.25 38.63 18.82
CA GLU A 254 -2.46 39.18 19.92
C GLU A 254 -2.63 38.32 21.18
N VAL A 255 -1.51 37.89 21.79
CA VAL A 255 -1.49 36.96 22.94
C VAL A 255 -2.34 37.46 24.12
N ASP A 256 -2.35 38.77 24.36
CA ASP A 256 -3.13 39.37 25.42
C ASP A 256 -4.63 39.32 25.14
N GLU A 257 -5.10 39.87 24.01
CA GLU A 257 -6.52 39.79 23.62
C GLU A 257 -7.05 38.35 23.54
N PHE A 258 -6.25 37.44 22.96
CA PHE A 258 -6.63 36.03 22.81
C PHE A 258 -6.82 35.35 24.16
N THR A 259 -5.93 35.61 25.12
CA THR A 259 -6.07 35.06 26.48
C THR A 259 -7.25 35.69 27.22
N ASP A 260 -7.48 36.99 27.07
CA ASP A 260 -8.57 37.67 27.76
C ASP A 260 -9.95 37.17 27.24
N LYS A 261 -10.09 36.93 25.93
CA LYS A 261 -11.27 36.26 25.33
C LYS A 261 -11.52 34.86 25.94
N LEU A 262 -10.48 34.03 26.10
CA LEU A 262 -10.62 32.71 26.73
C LEU A 262 -11.06 32.75 28.20
N VAL A 263 -10.84 33.86 28.91
CA VAL A 263 -11.38 34.05 30.27
C VAL A 263 -12.79 34.62 30.25
N GLU A 264 -13.14 35.50 29.31
CA GLU A 264 -14.52 35.96 29.09
C GLU A 264 -15.47 34.80 28.69
N GLU A 265 -14.95 33.78 28.00
CA GLU A 265 -15.69 32.56 27.63
C GLU A 265 -15.71 31.47 28.72
N GLU A 266 -15.21 31.76 29.93
CA GLU A 266 -15.02 30.80 31.05
C GLU A 266 -14.15 29.57 30.72
N ALA A 267 -13.47 29.55 29.58
CA ALA A 267 -12.62 28.44 29.13
C ALA A 267 -11.26 28.37 29.87
N LEU A 268 -10.76 29.52 30.33
CA LEU A 268 -9.55 29.65 31.14
C LEU A 268 -9.86 30.39 32.45
N ALA A 269 -9.29 29.94 33.56
CA ALA A 269 -9.44 30.62 34.85
C ALA A 269 -8.52 31.85 34.95
N GLU A 270 -8.99 32.94 35.56
CA GLU A 270 -8.26 34.22 35.55
C GLU A 270 -6.90 34.17 36.29
N ASP A 271 -6.76 33.33 37.32
CA ASP A 271 -5.50 33.07 38.01
C ASP A 271 -4.46 32.34 37.14
N GLN A 272 -4.88 31.74 36.03
CA GLN A 272 -4.04 31.03 35.07
C GLN A 272 -3.63 31.89 33.86
N LYS A 273 -4.10 33.15 33.74
CA LYS A 273 -3.80 34.03 32.59
C LYS A 273 -2.31 34.13 32.28
N ASP A 274 -1.46 34.46 33.26
CA ASP A 274 -0.02 34.66 33.02
C ASP A 274 0.69 33.35 32.63
N ALA A 275 0.33 32.23 33.27
CA ALA A 275 0.86 30.91 32.94
C ALA A 275 0.47 30.47 31.52
N PHE A 276 -0.77 30.74 31.10
CA PHE A 276 -1.22 30.50 29.72
C PHE A 276 -0.48 31.40 28.72
N LYS A 277 -0.39 32.72 28.99
CA LYS A 277 0.32 33.68 28.14
C LYS A 277 1.78 33.27 27.93
N ASP A 278 2.47 32.79 28.95
CA ASP A 278 3.86 32.33 28.80
C ASP A 278 3.99 30.97 28.12
N PHE A 279 3.03 30.05 28.31
CA PHE A 279 2.96 28.79 27.56
C PHE A 279 2.71 29.03 26.05
N VAL A 280 1.81 29.94 25.68
CA VAL A 280 1.60 30.34 24.28
C VAL A 280 2.89 30.94 23.70
N LYS A 281 3.55 31.86 24.42
CA LYS A 281 4.85 32.43 23.99
C LYS A 281 5.94 31.37 23.84
N GLU A 282 5.95 30.31 24.64
CA GLU A 282 6.86 29.17 24.49
C GLU A 282 6.54 28.36 23.24
N LYS A 283 5.28 27.92 23.05
CA LYS A 283 4.85 27.13 21.87
C LYS A 283 5.09 27.89 20.56
N VAL A 284 4.83 29.20 20.53
CA VAL A 284 5.14 30.07 19.38
C VAL A 284 6.64 30.16 19.11
N ARG A 285 7.51 30.14 20.13
CA ARG A 285 8.97 30.11 19.95
C ARG A 285 9.45 28.76 19.43
N GLU A 286 8.91 27.65 19.95
CA GLU A 286 9.21 26.30 19.47
C GLU A 286 8.84 26.14 17.99
N ALA A 287 7.63 26.53 17.61
CA ALA A 287 7.15 26.47 16.23
C ALA A 287 7.94 27.40 15.29
N LYS A 288 8.20 28.66 15.68
CA LYS A 288 9.07 29.57 14.89
C LYS A 288 10.49 29.03 14.71
N LYS A 289 11.04 28.32 15.71
CA LYS A 289 12.33 27.63 15.59
C LYS A 289 12.23 26.45 14.61
N ALA A 290 11.22 25.59 14.74
CA ALA A 290 11.01 24.44 13.87
C ALA A 290 10.84 24.87 12.39
N ASN A 291 10.05 25.91 12.11
CA ASN A 291 9.84 26.42 10.76
C ASN A 291 11.13 27.00 10.16
N ARG A 292 12.03 27.59 10.97
CA ARG A 292 13.36 28.01 10.49
C ARG A 292 14.26 26.81 10.20
N GLU A 293 14.30 25.83 11.10
CA GLU A 293 15.13 24.63 10.94
C GLU A 293 14.67 23.77 9.75
N ALA A 294 13.36 23.73 9.46
CA ALA A 294 12.80 23.16 8.24
C ALA A 294 13.25 23.92 6.97
N LYS A 295 13.14 25.26 6.96
CA LYS A 295 13.58 26.10 5.81
C LYS A 295 15.07 25.99 5.54
N GLU A 296 15.90 25.91 6.59
CA GLU A 296 17.34 25.69 6.46
C GLU A 296 17.65 24.28 5.96
N ALA A 297 16.95 23.24 6.44
CA ALA A 297 17.09 21.87 5.94
C ALA A 297 16.65 21.73 4.47
N ARG A 298 15.53 22.37 4.06
CA ARG A 298 15.07 22.40 2.67
C ARG A 298 16.07 23.10 1.77
N ARG A 299 16.56 24.30 2.16
CA ARG A 299 17.58 25.03 1.39
C ARG A 299 18.84 24.19 1.23
N LYS A 300 19.34 23.60 2.31
CA LYS A 300 20.50 22.71 2.29
C LYS A 300 20.28 21.49 1.36
N ALA A 301 19.10 20.87 1.40
CA ALA A 301 18.79 19.75 0.51
C ALA A 301 18.79 20.17 -0.96
N ILE A 302 18.32 21.38 -1.30
CA ILE A 302 18.40 21.94 -2.67
C ILE A 302 19.85 22.22 -3.07
N GLU A 303 20.67 22.73 -2.16
CA GLU A 303 22.11 22.99 -2.38
C GLU A 303 22.89 21.67 -2.59
N GLU A 304 22.54 20.58 -1.88
CA GLU A 304 23.19 19.25 -1.98
C GLU A 304 22.62 18.36 -3.11
N MET A 305 21.46 18.69 -3.71
CA MET A 305 20.92 17.96 -4.86
C MET A 305 21.75 18.13 -6.14
N SER A 306 21.94 17.04 -6.91
CA SER A 306 22.51 17.12 -8.26
C SER A 306 21.54 17.76 -9.26
N GLU A 307 22.07 18.43 -10.29
CA GLU A 307 21.25 19.04 -11.36
C GLU A 307 20.34 18.01 -12.06
N GLU A 308 20.79 16.76 -12.21
CA GLU A 308 19.95 15.65 -12.71
C GLU A 308 18.74 15.38 -11.81
N THR A 309 18.91 15.49 -10.48
CA THR A 309 17.83 15.32 -9.49
C THR A 309 16.87 16.51 -9.53
N LYS A 310 17.41 17.73 -9.70
CA LYS A 310 16.62 18.96 -9.84
C LYS A 310 15.74 18.91 -11.09
N ALA A 311 16.34 18.64 -12.25
CA ALA A 311 15.63 18.49 -13.51
C ALA A 311 14.62 17.33 -13.48
N ALA A 312 14.88 16.25 -12.73
CA ALA A 312 13.91 15.19 -12.49
C ALA A 312 12.67 15.69 -11.71
N PHE A 313 12.86 16.41 -10.60
CA PHE A 313 11.76 16.99 -9.81
C PHE A 313 10.92 18.03 -10.58
N GLU A 314 11.53 18.76 -11.53
CA GLU A 314 10.83 19.70 -12.42
C GLU A 314 10.09 19.00 -13.57
N SER A 315 10.65 17.90 -14.10
CA SER A 315 10.06 17.14 -15.21
C SER A 315 9.09 16.03 -14.79
N MET A 316 8.95 15.76 -13.49
CA MET A 316 7.96 14.84 -12.93
C MET A 316 6.54 15.19 -13.42
N ARG A 317 5.87 14.18 -13.99
CA ARG A 317 4.46 14.27 -14.40
C ARG A 317 3.61 13.26 -13.65
N PHE A 318 2.41 13.70 -13.28
CA PHE A 318 1.42 12.92 -12.54
C PHE A 318 0.20 12.71 -13.44
N TYR A 319 -0.16 11.47 -13.70
CA TYR A 319 -1.33 11.07 -14.47
C TYR A 319 -2.30 10.35 -13.54
N LYS A 320 -3.61 10.58 -13.69
CA LYS A 320 -4.62 9.98 -12.82
C LYS A 320 -5.65 9.22 -13.67
N PHE A 321 -5.58 7.90 -13.60
CA PHE A 321 -6.42 6.98 -14.36
C PHE A 321 -7.65 6.60 -13.55
N TYR A 322 -8.82 6.92 -14.08
CA TYR A 322 -10.09 6.35 -13.68
C TYR A 322 -10.43 5.18 -14.63
N PRO A 323 -11.29 4.23 -14.22
CA PRO A 323 -11.72 3.16 -15.10
C PRO A 323 -12.47 3.68 -16.34
N VAL A 324 -12.32 2.97 -17.45
CA VAL A 324 -13.05 3.19 -18.70
C VAL A 324 -14.49 2.74 -18.52
N LYS A 325 -15.44 3.53 -19.01
CA LYS A 325 -16.88 3.24 -18.95
C LYS A 325 -17.21 1.96 -19.75
N THR A 326 -17.84 0.99 -19.10
CA THR A 326 -18.43 -0.21 -19.74
C THR A 326 -19.93 -0.30 -19.42
N PRO A 327 -20.72 -1.14 -20.13
CA PRO A 327 -22.16 -1.28 -19.86
C PRO A 327 -22.48 -1.78 -18.45
N ASP A 328 -21.61 -2.62 -17.87
CA ASP A 328 -21.81 -3.30 -16.58
C ASP A 328 -21.18 -2.55 -15.39
N THR A 329 -20.68 -1.33 -15.60
CA THR A 329 -20.01 -0.51 -14.56
C THR A 329 -20.72 0.83 -14.34
N PRO A 330 -20.68 1.41 -13.13
CA PRO A 330 -21.18 2.76 -12.89
C PRO A 330 -20.47 3.80 -13.74
N ASP A 331 -21.20 4.81 -14.22
CA ASP A 331 -20.62 5.88 -15.03
C ASP A 331 -19.84 6.88 -14.16
N VAL A 332 -18.51 6.81 -14.24
CA VAL A 332 -17.59 7.67 -13.49
C VAL A 332 -17.25 8.99 -14.21
N SER A 333 -17.73 9.22 -15.44
CA SER A 333 -17.31 10.35 -16.27
C SER A 333 -17.54 11.72 -15.62
N ASN A 334 -18.63 11.87 -14.85
CA ASN A 334 -19.00 13.13 -14.19
C ASN A 334 -18.30 13.38 -12.84
N VAL A 335 -17.53 12.39 -12.33
CA VAL A 335 -16.84 12.48 -11.03
C VAL A 335 -15.31 12.42 -11.15
N LYS A 336 -14.76 12.41 -12.38
CA LYS A 336 -13.30 12.50 -12.61
C LYS A 336 -12.76 13.84 -12.12
N ALA A 337 -11.96 13.83 -11.05
CA ALA A 337 -11.35 15.02 -10.46
C ALA A 337 -9.82 14.96 -10.56
N PRO A 338 -9.11 16.07 -10.89
CA PRO A 338 -7.65 16.06 -11.02
C PRO A 338 -6.91 16.03 -9.67
N PHE A 339 -7.56 16.37 -8.55
CA PHE A 339 -6.92 16.35 -7.23
C PHE A 339 -6.53 14.92 -6.83
N ILE A 340 -5.28 14.69 -6.42
CA ILE A 340 -4.74 13.38 -6.04
C ILE A 340 -4.84 13.21 -4.52
N ASN A 341 -4.05 14.00 -3.79
CA ASN A 341 -4.06 14.16 -2.35
C ASN A 341 -3.32 15.46 -2.02
N ARG A 342 -3.21 15.84 -0.74
CA ARG A 342 -2.59 17.13 -0.37
C ARG A 342 -1.10 17.26 -0.75
N TYR A 343 -0.34 16.17 -0.79
CA TYR A 343 1.11 16.18 -1.07
C TYR A 343 1.42 16.22 -2.57
N TYR A 344 0.66 15.47 -3.37
CA TYR A 344 0.78 15.50 -4.84
C TYR A 344 0.02 16.68 -5.47
N GLY A 345 -0.96 17.25 -4.78
CA GLY A 345 -1.82 18.31 -5.27
C GLY A 345 -2.75 17.81 -6.38
N LYS A 346 -2.51 18.24 -7.62
CA LYS A 346 -3.31 17.87 -8.80
C LYS A 346 -2.47 17.09 -9.82
N ALA A 347 -3.12 16.12 -10.45
CA ALA A 347 -2.62 15.48 -11.66
C ALA A 347 -2.45 16.52 -12.77
N HIS A 348 -1.47 16.28 -13.63
CA HIS A 348 -1.26 17.04 -14.85
C HIS A 348 -2.25 16.64 -15.95
N GLU A 349 -2.69 15.38 -15.93
CA GLU A 349 -3.61 14.79 -16.90
C GLU A 349 -4.50 13.75 -16.20
N VAL A 350 -5.76 13.64 -16.64
CA VAL A 350 -6.77 12.73 -16.07
C VAL A 350 -7.35 11.89 -17.20
N LEU A 351 -7.34 10.58 -17.02
CA LEU A 351 -7.61 9.57 -18.06
C LEU A 351 -8.72 8.61 -17.64
#